data_AF-A0A7C4M7T4-F1
#
_entry.id   AF-A0A7C4M7T4-F1
#
_cell.length_a   1.000
_cell.length_b   1.000
_cell.length_c   1.000
_cell.angle_alpha   90.00
_cell.angle_beta   90.00
_cell.angle_gamma   90.00
#
_symmetry.space_group_name_H-M   'P 1'
#
loop_
_entity.id
_entity.type
_entity.pdbx_description
1 polymer ?
#
loop_
_entity_poly.entity_id
_entity_poly.type
_entity_poly.pdbx_seq_one_letter_code
_entity_poly.pdbx_strand_id
1 'polypeptide(L)'
;MADRLKREFIELLEKDNEFRYLVAGYLGYLEILKRLDILHEDQNKIWQEIRSLREGQEKLWEGQNKLWENNTRLWEEVKNLRMSQEKLW
;
A
#
# COMPACT_ATOMS: atom_id res chain seq x y z
N MET A 1 -25.90 35.47 -19.33
CA MET A 1 -24.48 35.87 -19.42
C MET A 1 -23.70 35.46 -18.18
N ALA A 2 -24.16 35.82 -16.97
CA ALA A 2 -23.49 35.44 -15.72
C ALA A 2 -23.34 33.91 -15.52
N ASP A 3 -24.35 33.11 -15.86
CA ASP A 3 -24.26 31.65 -15.70
C ASP A 3 -23.24 30.99 -16.62
N ARG A 4 -23.06 31.55 -17.82
CA ARG A 4 -22.02 31.09 -18.75
C ARG A 4 -20.63 31.38 -18.19
N LEU A 5 -20.41 32.59 -17.69
CA LEU A 5 -19.12 32.98 -17.10
C LEU A 5 -18.78 32.14 -15.86
N LYS A 6 -19.77 31.87 -14.98
CA LYS A 6 -19.58 31.01 -13.81
C LYS A 6 -19.17 29.59 -14.20
N ARG A 7 -19.78 29.02 -15.23
CA ARG A 7 -19.40 27.70 -15.76
C ARG A 7 -17.97 27.70 -16.30
N GLU A 8 -17.64 28.68 -17.14
CA GLU A 8 -16.29 28.83 -17.71
C GLU A 8 -15.24 28.97 -16.59
N PHE A 9 -15.55 29.70 -15.51
CA PHE A 9 -14.66 29.84 -14.36
C PHE A 9 -14.44 28.54 -13.58
N ILE A 10 -15.51 27.76 -13.33
CA ILE A 10 -15.41 26.47 -12.66
C ILE A 10 -14.60 25.48 -13.50
N GLU A 11 -14.86 25.43 -14.81
CA GLU A 11 -14.09 24.56 -15.71
C GLU A 11 -12.59 24.89 -15.72
N LEU A 12 -12.23 26.18 -15.70
CA LEU A 12 -10.84 26.60 -15.58
C LEU A 12 -10.24 26.18 -14.24
N LEU A 13 -10.96 26.37 -13.13
CA LEU A 13 -10.50 25.90 -11.82
C LEU A 13 -10.25 24.39 -11.81
N GLU A 14 -11.04 23.59 -12.51
CA GLU A 14 -10.88 22.13 -12.56
C GLU A 14 -9.73 21.67 -13.47
N LYS A 15 -9.57 22.30 -14.63
CA LYS A 15 -8.64 21.85 -15.67
C LYS A 15 -7.26 22.48 -15.60
N ASP A 16 -7.17 23.71 -15.09
CA ASP A 16 -5.93 24.48 -15.04
C ASP A 16 -5.45 24.64 -13.60
N ASN A 17 -4.39 23.90 -13.26
CA ASN A 17 -3.79 23.96 -11.94
C ASN A 17 -3.18 25.34 -11.64
N GLU A 18 -2.50 25.98 -12.60
CA GLU A 18 -1.88 27.29 -12.39
C GLU A 18 -2.95 28.34 -12.09
N PHE A 19 -4.05 28.31 -12.84
CA PHE A 19 -5.21 29.16 -12.59
C PHE A 19 -5.81 28.91 -11.20
N ARG A 20 -5.97 27.64 -10.80
CA ARG A 20 -6.46 27.27 -9.46
C ARG A 20 -5.57 27.83 -8.34
N TYR A 21 -4.26 27.70 -8.46
CA TYR A 21 -3.33 28.23 -7.46
C TYR A 21 -3.30 29.76 -7.45
N LEU A 22 -3.42 30.41 -8.60
CA LEU A 22 -3.50 31.86 -8.68
C LEU A 22 -4.75 32.39 -7.96
N VAL A 23 -5.92 31.79 -8.22
CA VAL A 23 -7.16 32.10 -7.51
C VAL A 23 -7.04 31.82 -6.01
N ALA A 24 -6.42 30.70 -5.63
CA ALA A 24 -6.14 30.38 -4.23
C ALA A 24 -5.23 31.42 -3.55
N GLY A 25 -4.29 32.00 -4.29
CA GLY A 25 -3.45 33.11 -3.84
C GLY A 25 -4.28 34.36 -3.54
N TYR A 26 -5.16 34.77 -4.45
CA TYR A 26 -6.05 35.91 -4.24
C TYR A 26 -7.01 35.72 -3.07
N LEU A 27 -7.44 34.49 -2.82
CA LEU A 27 -8.35 34.15 -1.73
C LEU A 27 -7.62 33.80 -0.41
N GLY A 28 -6.29 33.85 -0.39
CA GLY A 28 -5.48 33.71 0.83
C GLY A 28 -5.28 32.29 1.34
N TYR A 29 -5.62 31.25 0.56
CA TYR A 29 -5.49 29.84 0.97
C TYR A 29 -4.47 29.03 0.15
N LEU A 30 -3.63 29.70 -0.65
CA LEU A 30 -2.58 29.06 -1.46
C LEU A 30 -1.68 28.10 -0.65
N GLU A 31 -1.23 28.54 0.52
CA GLU A 31 -0.34 27.75 1.38
C GLU A 31 -1.02 26.47 1.88
N ILE A 32 -2.32 26.55 2.20
CA ILE A 32 -3.11 25.38 2.63
C ILE A 32 -3.25 24.40 1.47
N LEU A 33 -3.55 24.89 0.26
CA LEU A 33 -3.71 24.05 -0.92
C LEU A 33 -2.41 23.27 -1.22
N LYS A 34 -1.25 23.96 -1.24
CA LYS A 34 0.05 23.31 -1.46
C LYS A 34 0.37 22.25 -0.41
N ARG A 35 0.06 22.52 0.87
CA ARG A 35 0.25 21.53 1.94
C ARG A 35 -0.64 20.31 1.76
N LEU A 36 -1.88 20.50 1.31
CA LEU A 36 -2.78 19.39 1.01
C LEU A 36 -2.25 18.53 -0.14
N ASP A 37 -1.70 19.14 -1.19
CA ASP A 37 -1.12 18.38 -2.30
C ASP A 37 0.08 17.53 -1.85
N ILE A 38 0.98 18.11 -1.06
CA ILE A 38 2.12 17.38 -0.46
C ILE A 38 1.62 16.24 0.43
N LEU A 39 0.61 16.49 1.27
CA LEU A 39 0.02 15.45 2.12
C LEU A 39 -0.61 14.32 1.29
N HIS A 40 -1.28 14.66 0.18
CA HIS A 40 -1.83 13.66 -0.73
C HIS A 40 -0.73 12.82 -1.39
N GLU A 41 0.36 13.44 -1.83
CA GLU A 41 1.52 12.73 -2.39
C GLU A 41 2.17 11.80 -1.36
N ASP A 42 2.38 12.28 -0.14
CA ASP A 42 2.99 11.47 0.92
C ASP A 42 2.07 10.34 1.37
N GLN A 43 0.75 10.56 1.43
CA GLN A 43 -0.24 9.49 1.64
C GLN A 43 -0.15 8.43 0.54
N ASN A 44 0.01 8.82 -0.73
CA ASN A 44 0.15 7.86 -1.83
C ASN A 44 1.43 7.02 -1.69
N LYS A 45 2.56 7.62 -1.29
CA LYS A 45 3.81 6.90 -1.02
C LYS A 45 3.64 5.90 0.13
N ILE A 46 3.02 6.32 1.23
CA ILE A 46 2.71 5.44 2.37
C ILE A 46 1.86 4.25 1.93
N TRP A 47 0.85 4.47 1.10
CA TRP A 47 0.03 3.36 0.58
C TRP A 47 0.81 2.37 -0.30
N GLN A 48 1.78 2.86 -1.08
CA GLN A 48 2.67 2.00 -1.85
C GLN A 48 3.56 1.15 -0.92
N GLU A 49 4.14 1.75 0.11
CA GLU A 49 4.95 1.04 1.11
C GLU A 49 4.13 -0.01 1.87
N ILE A 50 2.92 0.34 2.31
CA ILE A 50 2.00 -0.61 2.97
C ILE A 50 1.69 -1.80 2.06
N ARG A 51 1.49 -1.58 0.76
CA ARG A 51 1.26 -2.66 -0.21
C ARG A 51 2.48 -3.57 -0.32
N SER A 52 3.68 -2.98 -0.47
CA SER A 52 4.92 -3.75 -0.53
C SER A 52 5.18 -4.56 0.74
N LEU A 53 4.86 -4.00 1.92
CA LEU A 53 4.98 -4.70 3.20
C LEU A 53 4.01 -5.88 3.30
N ARG A 54 2.76 -5.71 2.83
CA ARG A 54 1.77 -6.80 2.79
C ARG A 54 2.24 -7.95 1.90
N GLU A 55 2.74 -7.65 0.70
CA GLU A 55 3.31 -8.66 -0.20
C GLU A 55 4.53 -9.37 0.42
N GLY A 56 5.37 -8.62 1.14
CA GLY A 56 6.48 -9.19 1.90
C GLY A 56 6.01 -10.14 3.01
N GLN A 57 4.98 -9.77 3.76
CA GLN A 57 4.39 -10.61 4.81
C GLN A 57 3.77 -11.89 4.25
N GLU A 58 3.09 -11.83 3.10
CA GLU A 58 2.50 -13.00 2.45
C GLU A 58 3.57 -14.01 2.06
N LYS A 59 4.68 -13.56 1.47
CA LYS A 59 5.83 -14.43 1.15
C LYS A 59 6.46 -15.06 2.39
N LEU A 60 6.56 -14.31 3.49
CA LEU A 60 7.05 -14.85 4.76
C LEU A 60 6.11 -15.93 5.31
N TRP A 61 4.80 -15.73 5.22
CA TRP A 61 3.81 -16.74 5.62
C TRP A 61 3.90 -18.00 4.78
N GLU A 62 4.04 -17.89 3.47
CA GLU A 62 4.28 -19.05 2.59
C GLU A 62 5.56 -19.80 2.97
N GLY A 63 6.65 -19.05 3.23
CA GLY A 63 7.91 -19.63 3.69
C GLY A 63 7.75 -20.37 5.01
N GLN A 64 7.04 -19.78 5.96
CA GLN A 64 6.76 -20.40 7.26
C GLN A 64 5.95 -21.68 7.09
N ASN A 65 4.89 -21.68 6.27
CA ASN A 65 4.07 -22.87 6.02
C ASN A 65 4.90 -24.03 5.45
N LYS A 66 5.79 -23.75 4.48
CA LYS A 66 6.72 -24.76 3.94
C LYS A 66 7.65 -25.33 5.00
N LEU A 67 8.13 -24.51 5.93
CA LEU A 67 8.93 -24.98 7.05
C LEU A 67 8.13 -25.91 7.98
N TRP A 68 6.87 -25.58 8.28
CA TRP A 68 6.00 -26.44 9.09
C TRP A 68 5.74 -27.80 8.41
N GLU A 69 5.46 -27.80 7.11
CA GLU A 69 5.28 -29.03 6.34
C GLU A 69 6.54 -29.92 6.37
N ASN A 70 7.71 -29.32 6.13
CA ASN A 70 8.98 -30.03 6.20
C ASN A 70 9.27 -30.57 7.61
N ASN A 71 8.98 -29.79 8.65
CA ASN A 71 9.14 -30.22 10.03
C ASN A 71 8.24 -31.43 10.35
N THR A 72 7.00 -31.40 9.87
CA THR A 72 6.05 -32.52 10.02
C THR A 72 6.59 -33.80 9.36
N ARG A 73 7.11 -33.70 8.14
CA ARG A 73 7.73 -34.85 7.44
C ARG A 73 8.94 -35.39 8.19
N LEU A 74 9.81 -34.51 8.71
CA LEU A 74 10.96 -34.92 9.52
C LEU A 74 10.53 -35.68 10.77
N TRP A 75 9.45 -35.26 11.45
CA TRP A 75 8.92 -36.00 12.60
C TRP A 75 8.42 -37.39 12.23
N GLU A 76 7.76 -37.53 11.07
CA GLU A 76 7.32 -38.83 10.56
C GLU A 76 8.51 -39.76 10.25
N GLU A 77 9.55 -39.23 9.60
CA GLU A 77 10.79 -39.97 9.33
C GLU A 77 11.48 -40.41 10.64
N VAL A 78 11.63 -39.51 11.61
CA VAL A 78 12.22 -39.82 12.92
C VAL A 78 11.41 -40.89 13.64
N LYS A 79 10.07 -40.82 13.59
CA LYS A 79 9.19 -41.84 14.17
C LYS A 79 9.39 -43.20 13.49
N ASN A 80 9.43 -43.22 12.16
CA ASN A 80 9.66 -44.45 11.40
C ASN A 80 11.02 -45.07 11.71
N LEU A 81 12.08 -44.26 11.81
CA LEU A 81 13.40 -44.72 12.19
C LEU A 81 13.41 -45.35 13.58
N ARG A 82 12.75 -44.71 14.57
CA ARG A 82 12.61 -45.27 15.92
C ARG A 82 11.89 -46.62 15.91
N MET A 83 10.78 -46.73 15.19
CA MET A 83 10.04 -47.99 15.08
C MET A 83 10.86 -49.10 14.40
N SER A 84 11.61 -48.75 13.36
CA SER A 84 12.51 -49.71 12.70
C SER A 84 13.65 -50.15 13.61
N GLN A 85 14.21 -49.24 14.40
CA GLN A 85 15.22 -49.57 15.40
C GLN A 85 14.67 -50.50 16.48
N GLU A 86 13.49 -50.23 17.04
CA GLU A 86 12.83 -51.09 18.02
C GLU A 86 12.61 -52.52 17.53
N LYS A 87 12.36 -52.71 16.22
CA LYS A 87 12.18 -54.06 15.63
C LYS A 87 13.49 -54.84 15.45
N LEU A 88 14.64 -54.17 15.50
CA LEU A 88 15.95 -54.79 15.35
C LEU A 88 16.54 -55.29 16.67
N TRP A 89 16.02 -54.81 17.80
CA TRP A 89 16.37 -55.24 19.16
C TRP A 89 15.37 -56.26 19.68
#